data_AF-A0A257NP54-F1
#
_entry.id   AF-A0A257NP54-F1
#
_cell.length_a   1.000
_cell.length_b   1.000
_cell.length_c   1.000
_cell.angle_alpha   90.00
_cell.angle_beta   90.00
_cell.angle_gamma   90.00
#
_symmetry.space_group_name_H-M   'P 1'
#
loop_
_entity.id
_entity.type
_entity.pdbx_description
1 polymer ?
#
loop_
_entity_poly.entity_id
_entity_poly.type
_entity_poly.pdbx_seq_one_letter_code
_entity_poly.pdbx_strand_id
1 'polypeptide(L)' 'EGKKYATICIGCTGGQHRSVYMTEKLSAYLGKAGWRVSVTHRESAKFAPTPPRQTTHVQTTHVKE' A
#
# COMPACT_ATOMS: atom_id res chain seq x y z
N GLU A 1 2.29 19.69 -15.21
CA GLU A 1 1.68 19.07 -14.01
C GLU A 1 2.13 17.62 -13.92
N GLY A 2 2.86 17.22 -12.87
CA GLY A 2 3.47 15.88 -12.80
C GLY A 2 3.59 15.41 -11.37
N LYS A 3 2.45 15.09 -10.73
CA LYS A 3 2.48 14.48 -9.39
C LYS A 3 2.95 13.04 -9.54
N LYS A 4 4.16 12.78 -9.01
CA LYS A 4 4.82 11.47 -9.05
C LYS A 4 4.20 10.46 -8.07
N TYR A 5 3.21 10.87 -7.28
CA TYR A 5 2.54 10.05 -6.27
C TYR A 5 1.12 10.55 -6.03
N ALA A 6 0.23 9.61 -5.73
CA ALA A 6 -1.14 9.86 -5.29
C ALA A 6 -1.35 9.13 -3.95
N THR A 7 -1.96 9.81 -2.98
CA THR A 7 -2.27 9.24 -1.67
C THR A 7 -3.77 9.05 -1.56
N ILE A 8 -4.22 7.83 -1.24
CA ILE A 8 -5.63 7.48 -1.08
C ILE A 8 -5.85 7.07 0.37
N CYS A 9 -6.76 7.76 1.06
CA CYS A 9 -7.10 7.47 2.45
C CYS A 9 -8.43 6.70 2.51
N ILE A 10 -8.43 5.52 3.14
CA ILE A 10 -9.63 4.70 3.34
C ILE A 10 -9.93 4.59 4.83
N GLY A 11 -11.10 5.07 5.25
CA GLY A 11 -11.52 5.09 6.66
C GLY A 11 -12.74 4.19 6.91
N CYS A 12 -12.76 3.56 8.09
CA CYS A 12 -13.98 3.03 8.70
C CYS A 12 -14.00 3.48 10.17
N THR A 13 -15.16 3.43 10.82
CA THR A 13 -15.34 3.98 12.19
C THR A 13 -14.26 3.52 13.18
N GLY A 14 -13.88 2.23 13.13
CA GLY A 14 -12.87 1.65 14.03
C GLY A 14 -11.48 1.45 13.41
N GLY A 15 -11.26 1.83 12.14
CA GLY A 15 -9.95 1.74 11.48
C GLY A 15 -9.31 0.34 11.29
N GLN A 16 -9.93 -0.74 11.80
CA GLN A 16 -9.27 -2.05 11.93
C GLN A 16 -9.83 -3.16 11.01
N HIS A 17 -11.05 -3.02 10.49
CA HIS A 17 -11.72 -4.11 9.76
C HIS A 17 -11.88 -3.78 8.28
N ARG A 18 -12.87 -2.93 7.96
CA ARG A 18 -13.27 -2.64 6.58
C ARG A 18 -12.21 -1.84 5.84
N SER A 19 -11.63 -0.82 6.49
CA SER A 19 -10.57 -0.01 5.90
C SER A 19 -9.32 -0.83 5.60
N VAL A 20 -8.92 -1.72 6.51
CA VAL A 20 -7.75 -2.58 6.34
C VAL A 20 -7.95 -3.52 5.16
N TYR A 21 -9.05 -4.27 5.15
CA TYR A 21 -9.37 -5.21 4.06
C TYR A 21 -9.42 -4.54 2.69
N MET A 22 -10.12 -3.40 2.60
CA MET A 22 -10.23 -2.68 1.32
C MET A 22 -8.88 -2.15 0.83
N THR A 23 -8.05 -1.63 1.74
CA THR A 23 -6.73 -1.10 1.38
C THR A 23 -5.80 -2.21 0.87
N GLU A 24 -5.78 -3.38 1.52
CA GLU A 24 -5.01 -4.55 1.09
C GLU A 24 -5.51 -5.10 -0.27
N LYS A 25 -6.82 -5.15 -0.46
CA LYS A 25 -7.39 -5.61 -1.73
C LYS A 25 -7.04 -4.66 -2.88
N LEU A 26 -7.09 -3.35 -2.62
CA LEU A 26 -6.75 -2.32 -3.60
C LEU A 26 -5.25 -2.33 -3.91
N SER A 27 -4.38 -2.48 -2.92
CA SER A 27 -2.94 -2.57 -3.12
C SER A 27 -2.55 -3.79 -3.97
N ALA A 28 -3.17 -4.95 -3.70
CA ALA A 28 -2.96 -6.16 -4.49
C ALA A 28 -3.44 -5.98 -5.94
N TYR A 29 -4.60 -5.33 -6.16
CA TYR A 29 -5.11 -5.04 -7.50
C TYR A 29 -4.18 -4.11 -8.28
N LEU A 30 -3.77 -3.01 -7.66
CA LEU A 30 -2.87 -2.02 -8.28
C LEU A 30 -1.47 -2.60 -8.51
N GLY A 31 -0.97 -3.43 -7.60
CA GLY A 31 0.28 -4.16 -7.76
C GLY A 31 0.26 -5.09 -8.97
N LYS A 32 -0.85 -5.81 -9.20
CA LYS A 32 -1.04 -6.61 -10.42
C LYS A 32 -1.08 -5.77 -11.70
N ALA A 33 -1.56 -4.54 -11.61
CA ALA A 33 -1.55 -3.59 -12.71
C ALA A 33 -0.19 -2.88 -12.92
N GLY A 34 0.87 -3.30 -12.19
CA GLY A 34 2.22 -2.77 -12.34
C GLY A 34 2.49 -1.48 -11.56
N TRP A 35 1.57 -1.05 -10.70
CA TRP A 35 1.74 0.14 -9.88
C TRP A 35 2.49 -0.18 -8.59
N ARG A 36 3.33 0.76 -8.16
CA ARG A 36 3.97 0.70 -6.85
C ARG A 36 3.06 1.32 -5.81
N VAL A 37 2.62 0.50 -4.87
CA VAL A 37 1.71 0.92 -3.81
C VAL A 37 2.38 0.69 -2.47
N SER A 38 2.38 1.72 -1.63
CA SER A 38 2.74 1.62 -0.22
C SER A 38 1.46 1.72 0.60
N VAL A 39 1.27 0.78 1.54
CA VAL A 39 0.10 0.72 2.41
C VAL A 39 0.52 1.05 3.83
N THR A 40 -0.27 1.87 4.51
CA THR A 40 -0.09 2.15 5.93
C THR A 40 -1.45 2.14 6.61
N HIS A 41 -1.58 1.36 7.68
CA HIS A 41 -2.81 1.26 8.47
C HIS A 41 -2.58 1.98 9.79
N ARG A 42 -3.23 3.13 9.97
CA ARG A 42 -3.05 3.97 11.17
C ARG A 42 -3.36 3.23 12.47
N GLU A 43 -4.43 2.44 12.48
CA GLU A 43 -4.94 1.77 13.68
C GLU A 43 -4.44 0.32 13.85
N SER A 44 -3.69 -0.25 12.88
CA SER A 44 -3.23 -1.63 12.96
C SER A 44 -2.01 -1.84 13.86
N ALA A 45 -1.37 -0.77 14.36
CA ALA A 45 -0.23 -0.88 15.27
C ALA A 45 -0.57 -1.62 16.59
N LYS A 46 -1.86 -1.79 16.91
CA LYS A 46 -2.33 -2.58 18.07
C LYS A 46 -2.35 -4.09 17.84
N PHE A 47 -2.24 -4.55 16.59
CA PHE A 47 -2.16 -5.95 16.22
C PHE A 47 -1.14 -6.09 15.09
N ALA A 48 0.11 -6.39 15.42
CA ALA A 48 1.11 -6.74 14.42
C ALA A 48 0.95 -8.23 14.05
N PRO A 49 0.40 -8.61 12.88
CA PRO A 49 0.80 -9.87 12.28
C PRO A 49 2.25 -9.70 11.84
N THR A 50 3.13 -10.58 12.30
CA THR A 50 4.54 -10.66 11.89
C THR A 50 4.63 -10.55 10.37
N PRO A 51 5.44 -9.62 9.81
CA PRO A 51 5.49 -9.48 8.37
C PRO A 51 6.14 -10.73 7.75
N PRO A 52 5.65 -11.27 6.62
CA PRO A 52 6.53 -12.07 5.79
C PRO A 52 7.67 -11.15 5.37
N ARG A 53 8.91 -11.56 5.66
CA ARG A 53 10.13 -10.87 5.28
C ARG A 53 10.07 -10.48 3.80
N GLN A 54 9.77 -9.21 3.53
CA GLN A 54 9.97 -8.60 2.21
C GLN A 54 10.55 -7.21 2.40
N THR A 55 11.82 -7.18 2.77
CA THR A 55 12.72 -6.12 2.31
C THR A 55 12.87 -6.31 0.81
N THR A 56 11.92 -5.83 0.02
CA THR A 56 12.10 -5.75 -1.43
C THR A 56 12.42 -4.31 -1.76
N HIS A 57 13.72 -4.01 -1.80
CA HIS A 57 14.21 -2.87 -2.56
C HIS A 57 13.73 -3.04 -4.00
N VAL A 58 12.85 -2.17 -4.46
CA VAL A 58 12.59 -2.03 -5.90
C VAL A 58 13.10 -0.66 -6.33
N GLN A 59 14.38 -0.59 -6.65
CA GLN A 59 14.89 0.45 -7.53
C GLN A 59 14.35 0.15 -8.93
N THR A 60 13.63 1.10 -9.53
CA THR A 60 13.40 1.09 -10.98
C THR A 60 14.09 2.34 -11.47
N THR A 61 15.30 2.15 -11.96
CA THR A 61 15.87 3.03 -12.98
C THR A 61 14.94 2.95 -14.18
N HIS A 62 14.23 4.04 -14.45
CA HIS A 62 13.67 4.24 -15.78
C HIS A 62 14.85 4.70 -16.66
N VAL A 63 15.55 3.75 -17.29
CA VAL A 63 16.28 4.05 -18.52
C VAL A 63 15.31 3.72 -19.65
N LYS A 64 14.71 4.77 -20.20
CA LYS A 64 14.24 4.75 -21.57
C LYS A 64 15.17 5.68 -22.33
N GLU A 65 15.90 5.11 -23.27
CA GLU A 65 16.50 5.82 -24.40
C GLU A 65 15.39 6.55 -25.19
#